data_AF-A0A840D736-F1
#
_entry.id   AF-A0A840D736-F1
#
_cell.length_a   1.000
_cell.length_b   1.000
_cell.length_c   1.000
_cell.angle_alpha   90.00
_cell.angle_beta   90.00
_cell.angle_gamma   90.00
#
_symmetry.space_group_name_H-M   'P 1'
#
loop_
_entity.id
_entity.type
_entity.pdbx_description
1 polymer ?
#
loop_
_entity_poly.entity_id
_entity_poly.type
_entity_poly.pdbx_seq_one_letter_code
_entity_poly.pdbx_strand_id
1 'polypeptide(L)'
;METIDRVRIHHLGRKIERVRRLRGMSQTELGQLLGITKQAVSKIEQNETIDDDRLDQIASALGVTVDGLKEYNEETILYNTNNFYENCGVKTAVGNNQTLNNFPIEQAIELFEKLLDKQKEQFDTLKKEKE
;
A
#
# COMPACT_ATOMS: atom_id res chain seq x y z
N MET A 1 -31.91 -7.45 -9.40
CA MET A 1 -31.25 -6.23 -8.90
C MET A 1 -29.78 -6.42 -9.22
N GLU A 2 -29.40 -5.97 -10.42
CA GLU A 2 -28.03 -6.13 -10.92
C GLU A 2 -27.12 -5.36 -9.97
N THR A 3 -26.27 -6.09 -9.26
CA THR A 3 -25.14 -5.52 -8.56
C THR A 3 -24.33 -4.81 -9.62
N ILE A 4 -24.38 -3.48 -9.62
CA ILE A 4 -23.49 -2.65 -10.40
C ILE A 4 -22.10 -3.06 -9.93
N ASP A 5 -21.47 -3.96 -10.67
CA ASP A 5 -20.03 -4.07 -10.76
C ASP A 5 -19.57 -2.68 -11.15
N ARG A 6 -19.33 -1.84 -10.14
CA ARG A 6 -18.49 -0.68 -10.29
C ARG A 6 -17.14 -1.29 -10.60
N VAL A 7 -16.90 -1.60 -11.88
CA VAL A 7 -15.58 -1.67 -12.45
C VAL A 7 -14.90 -0.46 -11.83
N ARG A 8 -14.00 -0.69 -10.87
CA ARG A 8 -13.13 0.35 -10.31
C ARG A 8 -12.26 0.72 -11.48
N ILE A 9 -12.81 1.56 -12.35
CA ILE A 9 -12.13 2.10 -13.50
C ILE A 9 -10.95 2.84 -12.89
N HIS A 10 -9.77 2.25 -13.04
CA HIS A 10 -8.54 2.73 -12.44
C HIS A 10 -8.05 3.93 -13.24
N HIS A 11 -8.72 5.07 -13.04
CA HIS A 11 -8.42 6.30 -13.75
C HIS A 11 -7.02 6.79 -13.37
N LEU A 12 -6.06 6.54 -14.26
CA LEU A 12 -4.64 6.72 -14.00
C LEU A 12 -4.28 8.21 -13.89
N GLY A 13 -4.92 9.06 -14.70
CA GLY A 13 -4.81 10.52 -14.57
C GLY A 13 -5.19 11.05 -13.18
N ARG A 14 -6.22 10.50 -12.51
CA ARG A 14 -6.59 10.88 -11.13
C ARG A 14 -5.56 10.45 -10.12
N LYS A 15 -4.95 9.28 -10.31
CA LYS A 15 -3.83 8.81 -9.46
C LYS A 15 -2.64 9.75 -9.58
N ILE A 16 -2.28 10.14 -10.81
CA ILE A 16 -1.22 11.13 -11.08
C ILE A 16 -1.53 12.47 -10.41
N GLU A 17 -2.76 12.97 -10.54
CA GLU A 17 -3.18 14.22 -9.90
C GLU A 17 -2.99 14.15 -8.38
N ARG A 18 -3.41 13.04 -7.75
CA ARG A 18 -3.33 12.87 -6.30
C ARG A 18 -1.89 12.74 -5.83
N VAL A 19 -1.07 11.91 -6.49
CA VAL A 19 0.36 11.77 -6.19
C VAL A 19 1.10 13.10 -6.37
N ARG A 20 0.83 13.85 -7.45
CA ARG A 20 1.42 15.17 -7.67
C ARG A 20 1.10 16.13 -6.53
N ARG A 21 -0.16 16.19 -6.10
CA ARG A 21 -0.58 17.04 -4.97
C ARG A 21 0.09 16.61 -3.66
N LEU A 22 0.21 15.30 -3.40
CA LEU A 22 0.94 14.77 -2.24
C LEU A 22 2.43 15.14 -2.24
N ARG A 23 3.03 15.24 -3.43
CA ARG A 23 4.40 15.74 -3.62
C ARG A 23 4.51 17.27 -3.49
N GLY A 24 3.42 17.98 -3.22
CA GLY A 24 3.41 19.44 -3.12
C GLY A 24 3.65 20.16 -4.43
N MET A 25 3.51 19.47 -5.57
CA MET A 25 3.89 19.98 -6.89
C MET A 25 2.67 20.56 -7.62
N SER A 26 2.83 21.71 -8.26
CA SER A 26 1.84 22.31 -9.15
C SER A 26 1.85 21.66 -10.54
N GLN A 27 0.76 21.82 -11.30
CA GLN A 27 0.73 21.36 -12.70
C GLN A 27 1.80 22.03 -13.57
N THR A 28 2.19 23.26 -13.24
CA THR A 28 3.24 23.98 -13.96
C THR A 28 4.61 23.36 -13.71
N GLU A 29 4.93 23.03 -12.46
CA GLU A 29 6.20 22.38 -12.09
C GLU A 29 6.31 20.98 -12.69
N LEU A 30 5.24 20.17 -12.64
CA LEU A 30 5.24 18.87 -13.32
C LEU A 30 5.42 19.04 -14.84
N GLY A 31 4.78 20.06 -15.41
CA GLY A 31 4.92 20.38 -16.83
C GLY A 31 6.36 20.72 -17.20
N GLN A 32 7.04 21.53 -16.39
CA GLN A 32 8.45 21.88 -16.59
C GLN A 32 9.36 20.64 -16.56
N LEU A 33 9.15 19.72 -15.60
CA LEU A 33 9.91 18.47 -15.52
C LEU A 33 9.68 17.55 -16.72
N LEU A 34 8.46 17.55 -17.26
CA LEU A 34 8.08 16.72 -18.41
C LEU A 34 8.30 17.42 -19.77
N GLY A 35 8.81 18.66 -19.78
CA GLY A 35 8.97 19.47 -21.00
C GLY A 35 7.65 19.78 -21.71
N ILE A 36 6.52 19.86 -21.00
CA ILE A 36 5.19 20.13 -21.54
C ILE A 36 4.48 21.28 -20.82
N THR A 37 3.39 21.77 -21.40
CA THR A 37 2.61 22.87 -20.83
C THR A 37 1.76 22.42 -19.64
N LYS A 38 1.43 23.36 -18.74
CA LYS A 38 0.45 23.15 -17.65
C LYS A 38 -0.87 22.56 -18.17
N GLN A 39 -1.35 23.04 -19.32
CA GLN A 39 -2.58 22.57 -19.94
C GLN A 39 -2.45 21.12 -20.41
N ALA A 40 -1.29 20.72 -20.93
CA ALA A 40 -1.03 19.32 -21.28
C ALA A 40 -1.04 18.42 -20.04
N VAL A 41 -0.46 18.86 -18.91
CA VAL A 41 -0.55 18.14 -17.63
C VAL A 41 -2.00 18.00 -17.19
N SER A 42 -2.80 19.07 -17.26
CA SER A 42 -4.22 19.00 -16.91
C SER A 42 -5.00 18.01 -17.79
N LYS A 43 -4.65 17.88 -19.07
CA LYS A 43 -5.25 16.89 -19.97
C LYS A 43 -4.84 15.46 -19.60
N ILE A 44 -3.57 15.26 -19.24
CA ILE A 44 -3.07 13.96 -18.76
C ILE A 44 -3.84 13.53 -17.50
N GLU A 45 -4.04 14.43 -16.55
CA GLU A 45 -4.77 14.15 -15.30
C GLU A 45 -6.26 13.82 -15.51
N GLN A 46 -6.86 14.32 -16.59
CA GLN A 46 -8.24 14.02 -16.99
C GLN A 46 -8.35 12.73 -17.82
N ASN A 47 -7.23 12.15 -18.25
CA ASN A 47 -7.24 10.94 -19.05
C ASN A 47 -7.29 9.69 -18.16
N GLU A 48 -8.18 8.77 -18.50
CA GLU A 48 -8.39 7.54 -17.77
C GLU A 48 -7.23 6.56 -17.96
N THR A 49 -6.71 6.51 -19.19
CA THR A 49 -5.60 5.66 -19.62
C THR A 49 -4.42 6.51 -20.09
N ILE A 50 -3.20 6.02 -19.91
CA ILE A 50 -1.97 6.69 -20.35
C ILE A 50 -1.04 5.60 -20.89
N ASP A 51 -0.39 5.87 -22.01
CA ASP A 51 0.60 4.97 -22.61
C ASP A 51 1.75 4.69 -21.62
N ASP A 52 2.24 3.45 -21.58
CA ASP A 52 3.25 3.03 -20.60
C ASP A 52 4.53 3.88 -20.68
N ASP A 53 5.04 4.18 -21.89
CA ASP A 53 6.21 5.07 -22.07
C ASP A 53 6.01 6.45 -21.42
N ARG A 54 4.79 6.98 -21.51
CA ARG A 54 4.44 8.29 -20.95
C ARG A 54 4.26 8.20 -19.44
N LEU A 55 3.71 7.10 -18.96
CA LEU A 55 3.55 6.82 -17.54
C LEU A 55 4.92 6.71 -16.84
N ASP A 56 5.90 6.08 -17.48
CA ASP A 56 7.27 5.95 -16.98
C ASP A 56 7.94 7.32 -16.79
N GLN A 57 7.77 8.21 -17.77
CA GLN A 57 8.23 9.60 -17.68
C GLN A 57 7.57 10.35 -16.52
N ILE A 58 6.25 10.18 -16.36
CA ILE A 58 5.48 10.83 -15.29
C ILE A 58 5.89 10.30 -13.92
N ALA A 59 6.04 8.98 -13.76
CA ALA A 59 6.48 8.35 -12.51
C ALA A 59 7.88 8.84 -12.12
N SER A 60 8.79 8.91 -13.10
CA SER A 60 10.14 9.45 -12.91
C SER A 60 10.12 10.92 -12.47
N ALA A 61 9.33 11.76 -13.13
CA ALA A 61 9.19 13.18 -12.78
C ALA A 61 8.56 13.39 -11.39
N LEU A 62 7.66 12.50 -10.96
CA LEU A 62 7.06 12.50 -9.62
C LEU A 62 7.94 11.84 -8.55
N GLY A 63 9.06 11.21 -8.94
CA GLY A 63 9.96 10.48 -8.04
C GLY A 63 9.34 9.25 -7.40
N VAL A 64 8.43 8.56 -8.10
CA VAL A 64 7.76 7.32 -7.67
C VAL A 64 8.04 6.19 -8.64
N THR A 65 7.79 4.94 -8.23
CA THR A 65 7.80 3.80 -9.15
C THR A 65 6.51 3.78 -9.97
N VAL A 66 6.60 3.20 -11.17
CA VAL A 66 5.45 3.02 -12.08
C VAL A 66 4.38 2.15 -11.42
N ASP A 67 4.80 1.04 -10.81
CA ASP A 67 3.90 0.15 -10.07
C ASP A 67 3.24 0.88 -8.90
N GLY A 68 3.99 1.67 -8.13
CA GLY A 68 3.44 2.45 -7.03
C GLY A 68 2.40 3.49 -7.50
N LEU A 69 2.57 4.05 -8.69
CA LEU A 69 1.60 4.95 -9.30
C LEU A 69 0.37 4.20 -9.84
N LYS A 70 0.56 3.01 -10.44
CA LYS A 70 -0.53 2.13 -10.90
C LYS A 70 -1.35 1.59 -9.73
N GLU A 71 -0.72 1.22 -8.62
CA GLU A 71 -1.37 0.65 -7.43
C GLU A 71 -1.86 1.72 -6.43
N TYR A 72 -1.55 3.00 -6.69
CA TYR A 72 -1.93 4.10 -5.81
C TYR A 72 -3.42 4.03 -5.42
N ASN A 73 -3.65 3.96 -4.12
CA ASN A 73 -4.95 4.04 -3.47
C ASN A 73 -4.86 4.95 -2.25
N GLU A 74 -5.66 6.00 -2.25
CA GLU A 74 -5.69 7.00 -1.18
C GLU A 74 -6.13 6.42 0.17
N GLU A 75 -7.09 5.49 0.18
CA GLU A 75 -7.56 4.82 1.40
C GLU A 75 -6.42 4.03 2.07
N THR A 76 -5.60 3.35 1.26
CA THR A 76 -4.43 2.60 1.73
C THR A 76 -3.38 3.53 2.33
N ILE A 77 -3.19 4.73 1.77
CA ILE A 77 -2.23 5.71 2.30
C ILE A 77 -2.70 6.31 3.63
N LEU A 78 -3.98 6.66 3.74
CA LEU A 78 -4.54 7.19 4.99
C LEU A 78 -4.46 6.14 6.11
N TYR A 79 -4.78 4.88 5.81
CA TYR A 79 -4.63 3.77 6.74
C TYR A 79 -3.18 3.61 7.21
N ASN A 80 -2.21 3.61 6.29
CA ASN A 80 -0.79 3.50 6.65
C ASN A 80 -0.31 4.70 7.48
N THR A 81 -0.78 5.91 7.18
CA THR A 81 -0.38 7.14 7.88
C THR A 81 -0.91 7.16 9.32
N ASN A 82 -2.16 6.73 9.53
CA ASN A 82 -2.76 6.64 10.86
C ASN A 82 -2.06 5.56 11.72
N ASN A 83 -1.77 4.39 11.14
CA ASN A 83 -1.05 3.31 11.84
C ASN A 83 0.42 3.64 12.10
N PHE A 84 1.04 4.50 11.29
CA PHE A 84 2.38 5.02 11.54
C PHE A 84 2.42 5.89 12.80
N TYR A 85 1.45 6.79 12.99
CA TYR A 85 1.43 7.68 14.16
C TYR A 85 1.12 6.95 15.46
N GLU A 86 0.23 5.95 15.48
CA GLU A 86 -0.07 5.19 16.70
C GLU A 86 1.06 4.23 17.13
N ASN A 87 1.95 3.83 16.22
CA ASN A 87 3.09 2.94 16.51
C ASN A 87 4.46 3.65 16.55
N CYS A 88 4.53 4.99 16.39
CA CYS A 88 5.79 5.73 16.40
C CYS A 88 6.32 5.98 17.82
N GLY A 89 6.73 4.91 18.49
CA GLY A 89 7.90 4.97 19.35
C GLY A 89 9.12 5.24 18.47
N VAL A 90 9.58 6.50 18.44
CA VAL A 90 10.76 6.95 17.70
C VAL A 90 11.94 6.00 17.93
N LYS A 91 12.28 5.22 16.90
CA LYS A 91 13.64 4.69 16.72
C LYS A 91 14.10 5.08 15.33
N THR A 92 14.82 6.20 15.32
CA THR A 92 15.81 6.58 14.31
C THR A 92 16.49 5.36 13.69
N ALA A 93 16.24 5.08 12.42
CA ALA A 93 17.25 4.58 11.49
C ALA A 93 16.69 4.51 10.06
N VAL A 94 17.42 5.16 9.17
CA VAL A 94 17.51 4.86 7.75
C VAL A 94 17.55 3.34 7.53
N GLY A 95 16.67 2.82 6.68
CA GLY A 95 16.73 1.44 6.19
C GLY A 95 15.45 0.65 6.44
N ASN A 96 14.78 0.25 5.35
CA ASN A 96 13.95 -0.95 5.24
C ASN A 96 13.12 -1.33 6.47
N ASN A 97 12.00 -0.65 6.69
CA ASN A 97 10.95 -1.19 7.55
C ASN A 97 9.68 -1.43 6.72
N GLN A 98 9.81 -2.29 5.71
CA GLN A 98 8.82 -3.34 5.61
C GLN A 98 8.97 -4.19 6.89
N THR A 99 8.36 -3.79 8.00
CA THR A 99 7.91 -4.76 9.00
C THR A 99 6.69 -5.46 8.38
N LEU A 100 6.95 -6.16 7.28
CA LEU A 100 6.19 -7.32 6.86
C LEU A 100 6.39 -8.31 8.02
N ASN A 101 5.53 -8.22 9.04
CA ASN A 101 5.27 -9.36 9.90
C ASN A 101 4.50 -10.40 9.07
N ASN A 102 5.14 -10.90 8.01
CA ASN A 102 4.67 -12.02 7.22
C ASN A 102 5.15 -13.28 7.91
N PHE A 103 4.65 -13.52 9.13
CA PHE A 103 4.78 -14.84 9.73
C PHE A 103 3.93 -15.78 8.86
N PRO A 104 4.51 -16.79 8.21
CA PRO A 104 3.74 -17.67 7.34
C PRO A 104 2.58 -18.26 8.14
N ILE A 105 1.37 -18.16 7.61
CA ILE A 105 0.15 -18.58 8.31
C ILE A 105 0.25 -20.05 8.70
N GLU A 106 0.88 -20.87 7.86
CA GLU A 106 1.14 -22.28 8.11
C GLU A 106 2.00 -22.49 9.37
N GLN A 107 3.04 -21.67 9.57
CA GLN A 107 3.90 -21.75 10.76
C GLN A 107 3.16 -21.30 12.02
N ALA A 108 2.26 -20.32 11.90
CA ALA A 108 1.43 -19.90 13.03
C ALA A 108 0.46 -21.01 13.44
N ILE A 109 -0.18 -21.66 12.47
CA ILE A 109 -1.10 -22.78 12.71
C ILE A 109 -0.36 -23.94 13.39
N GLU A 110 0.82 -24.33 12.88
CA GLU A 110 1.62 -25.41 13.47
C GLU A 110 2.01 -25.12 14.94
N LEU A 111 2.36 -23.87 15.24
CA LEU A 111 2.67 -23.45 16.60
C LEU A 111 1.46 -23.58 17.53
N PHE A 112 0.28 -23.16 17.06
CA PHE A 112 -0.96 -23.26 17.84
C PHE A 112 -1.37 -24.71 18.11
N GLU A 113 -1.23 -25.59 17.12
CA GLU A 113 -1.50 -27.03 17.29
C GLU A 113 -0.60 -27.65 18.36
N LYS A 114 0.72 -27.39 18.33
CA LYS A 114 1.65 -27.88 19.34
C LYS A 114 1.33 -27.37 20.75
N LEU A 115 0.90 -26.12 20.88
CA LEU A 115 0.50 -25.56 22.17
C LEU A 115 -0.77 -26.22 22.72
N LEU A 116 -1.75 -26.48 21.85
CA LEU A 116 -2.98 -27.19 22.18
C LEU A 116 -2.69 -28.61 22.66
N ASP A 117 -1.78 -29.32 21.98
CA ASP A 117 -1.40 -30.68 22.37
C ASP A 117 -0.70 -30.70 23.73
N LYS A 118 0.24 -29.77 23.96
CA LYS A 118 0.91 -29.63 25.25
C LYS A 118 -0.08 -29.31 26.38
N GLN A 119 -1.10 -28.50 26.12
CA GLN A 119 -2.14 -28.21 27.11
C GLN A 119 -2.98 -29.45 27.44
N LYS A 120 -3.33 -30.27 26.44
CA LYS A 120 -4.05 -31.53 26.65
C LYS A 120 -3.22 -32.53 27.45
N GLU A 121 -1.95 -32.70 27.11
CA GLU A 121 -1.03 -33.57 27.85
C GLU A 121 -0.94 -33.17 29.33
N GLN A 122 -0.79 -31.87 29.61
CA GLN A 122 -0.78 -31.35 30.98
C GLN A 122 -2.10 -31.63 31.72
N PHE A 123 -3.23 -31.50 31.04
CA PHE A 123 -4.54 -31.77 31.63
C PHE A 123 -4.70 -33.26 31.96
N ASP A 124 -4.27 -34.15 31.06
CA ASP A 124 -4.35 -35.60 31.27
C ASP A 124 -3.41 -36.08 32.38
N THR A 125 -2.22 -35.49 32.52
CA THR A 125 -1.33 -35.78 33.67
C THR A 125 -1.98 -35.35 34.98
N LEU A 126 -2.56 -34.15 35.03
CA LEU A 126 -3.23 -33.64 36.23
C LEU A 126 -4.48 -34.43 36.59
N LYS A 127 -5.18 -35.00 35.61
CA LYS A 127 -6.34 -35.86 35.83
C LYS A 127 -5.93 -37.20 36.45
N LYS A 128 -4.83 -37.79 35.98
CA LYS A 128 -4.27 -39.04 36.54
C LYS A 128 -3.68 -38.88 37.94
N GLU A 129 -3.19 -37.68 38.28
CA GLU A 129 -2.71 -37.37 39.64
C GLU A 129 -3.85 -37.16 40.66
N LYS A 130 -5.09 -36.99 40.19
CA LYS A 130 -6.28 -36.80 41.02
C LYS A 130 -7.13 -38.07 41.22
N GLU A 131 -6.82 -39.15 40.52
CA GLU A 131 -7.39 -40.50 40.72
C GLU A 131 -6.48 -41.34 41.63
#